data_AF-A0AAV0NXX1-F1
#
_entry.id   AF-A0AAV0NXX1-F1
#
_cell.length_a   1.000
_cell.length_b   1.000
_cell.length_c   1.000
_cell.angle_alpha   90.00
_cell.angle_beta   90.00
_cell.angle_gamma   90.00
#
_symmetry.space_group_name_H-M   'P 1'
#
loop_
_entity.id
_entity.type
_entity.pdbx_description
1 polymer ?
#
loop_
_entity_poly.entity_id
_entity_poly.type
_entity_poly.pdbx_seq_one_letter_code
_entity_poly.pdbx_strand_id
1 'polypeptide(L)'
;MGGKKLDNTSSNGNGTNADNNNSNNGAVGANSNNFNSNPNTTTLKITVKPPPATIHQSPVINLDRGDPSVFEPYWKKNGGKCTITISGHESLSYFSDPHSVCWYMEPELQDAIRRVHLIVGNARTEGYHVVVGTGSTILFQAALYALSSSSAVVAQPMKVVCAAPYYSVRNSNTVQFCYCPSSFDLV
;
A
#
# COMPACT_ATOMS: atom_id res chain seq x y z
N MET A 1 -0.26 -54.20 -17.84
CA MET A 1 0.72 -53.79 -18.88
C MET A 1 1.19 -52.39 -18.49
N GLY A 2 2.43 -52.08 -18.13
CA GLY A 2 3.69 -52.80 -18.17
C GLY A 2 4.79 -51.75 -18.40
N GLY A 3 5.58 -51.42 -17.36
CA GLY A 3 6.86 -50.68 -17.43
C GLY A 3 6.77 -49.14 -17.55
N LYS A 4 7.66 -48.32 -17.00
CA LYS A 4 8.86 -48.55 -16.16
C LYS A 4 9.09 -47.31 -15.28
N LYS A 5 9.52 -47.60 -14.04
CA LYS A 5 10.12 -46.70 -13.06
C LYS A 5 11.57 -46.42 -13.51
N LEU A 6 12.00 -45.16 -13.52
CA LEU A 6 13.40 -44.78 -13.68
C LEU A 6 13.92 -44.32 -12.32
N ASP A 7 14.49 -45.28 -11.59
CA ASP A 7 15.44 -45.01 -10.51
C ASP A 7 16.81 -44.77 -11.17
N ASN A 8 17.52 -43.70 -10.82
CA ASN A 8 18.92 -43.53 -11.20
C ASN A 8 19.74 -43.14 -9.98
N THR A 9 20.42 -44.15 -9.43
CA THR A 9 21.54 -44.03 -8.49
C THR A 9 22.77 -44.62 -9.16
N SER A 10 23.83 -43.83 -9.33
CA SER A 10 25.22 -44.33 -9.30
C SER A 10 26.24 -43.20 -9.11
N SER A 11 26.83 -43.22 -7.91
CA SER A 11 28.23 -43.02 -7.53
C SER A 11 29.27 -42.33 -8.45
N ASN A 12 29.89 -41.31 -7.83
CA ASN A 12 31.31 -41.14 -7.46
C ASN A 12 32.34 -40.60 -8.49
N GLY A 13 33.04 -39.53 -8.08
CA GLY A 13 34.15 -38.90 -8.79
C GLY A 13 34.71 -37.69 -8.03
N ASN A 14 35.75 -37.95 -7.25
CA ASN A 14 36.46 -37.07 -6.31
C ASN A 14 37.19 -35.89 -6.98
N GLY A 15 37.18 -34.70 -6.35
CA GLY A 15 37.90 -33.51 -6.81
C GLY A 15 37.87 -32.37 -5.80
N THR A 16 38.91 -32.30 -4.97
CA THR A 16 39.18 -31.31 -3.92
C THR A 16 39.47 -29.90 -4.45
N ASN A 17 38.91 -28.84 -3.84
CA ASN A 17 39.71 -27.67 -3.44
C ASN A 17 39.00 -26.69 -2.47
N ALA A 18 39.60 -26.63 -1.27
CA ALA A 18 39.72 -25.58 -0.26
C ALA A 18 38.95 -24.24 -0.35
N ASP A 19 38.22 -23.96 0.73
CA ASP A 19 38.36 -22.83 1.67
C ASP A 19 38.57 -21.39 1.15
N ASN A 20 37.63 -20.48 1.47
CA ASN A 20 37.84 -19.54 2.58
C ASN A 20 36.67 -18.54 2.74
N ASN A 21 35.93 -18.69 3.84
CA ASN A 21 35.18 -17.63 4.49
C ASN A 21 36.14 -16.82 5.38
N ASN A 22 36.08 -15.50 5.40
CA ASN A 22 36.61 -14.73 6.52
C ASN A 22 35.75 -13.51 6.86
N SER A 23 35.02 -13.62 7.96
CA SER A 23 34.52 -12.51 8.78
C SER A 23 35.62 -12.12 9.76
N ASN A 24 36.00 -10.84 9.84
CA ASN A 24 36.80 -10.35 10.95
C ASN A 24 36.16 -9.12 11.60
N ASN A 25 35.71 -9.32 12.84
CA ASN A 25 35.42 -8.31 13.85
C ASN A 25 36.73 -7.74 14.42
N GLY A 26 36.66 -6.55 15.03
CA GLY A 26 37.47 -6.23 16.22
C GLY A 26 38.32 -4.97 16.14
N ALA A 27 37.97 -4.01 17.00
CA ALA A 27 38.63 -2.71 17.22
C ALA A 27 40.03 -2.82 17.83
N VAL A 28 40.94 -1.90 17.46
CA VAL A 28 42.13 -1.55 18.28
C VAL A 28 42.44 -0.05 18.10
N GLY A 29 42.56 0.66 19.22
CA GLY A 29 42.75 2.11 19.31
C GLY A 29 44.12 2.61 18.84
N ALA A 30 44.14 3.86 18.39
CA ALA A 30 45.35 4.57 17.97
C ALA A 30 46.08 5.14 19.20
N ASN A 31 47.28 4.60 19.47
CA ASN A 31 48.26 5.18 20.38
C ASN A 31 49.19 6.12 19.61
N SER A 32 49.54 7.25 20.23
CA SER A 32 50.34 8.35 19.69
C SER A 32 51.85 8.07 19.73
N ASN A 33 52.61 8.97 19.08
CA ASN A 33 54.07 9.23 19.12
C ASN A 33 54.83 8.69 17.89
N ASN A 34 55.76 9.38 17.23
CA ASN A 34 56.32 10.73 17.33
C ASN A 34 57.28 10.83 16.13
N PHE A 35 56.97 11.60 15.09
CA PHE A 35 57.91 11.81 13.96
C PHE A 35 58.65 13.13 14.16
N ASN A 36 59.97 12.97 14.34
CA ASN A 36 60.96 14.02 14.54
C ASN A 36 60.95 15.07 13.41
N SER A 37 60.90 16.34 13.81
CA SER A 37 60.78 17.53 12.96
C SER A 37 62.07 17.85 12.19
N ASN A 38 61.96 18.01 10.86
CA ASN A 38 62.97 18.62 10.00
C ASN A 38 62.72 20.15 9.92
N PRO A 39 63.71 21.03 10.16
CA PRO A 39 63.48 22.47 10.37
C PRO A 39 63.18 23.33 9.13
N ASN A 40 62.99 22.77 7.94
CA ASN A 40 62.74 23.58 6.72
C ASN A 40 61.40 23.26 6.03
N THR A 41 60.27 23.57 6.68
CA THR A 41 58.95 23.56 6.03
C THR A 41 58.19 24.87 6.23
N THR A 42 58.01 25.60 5.13
CA THR A 42 57.19 26.81 5.02
C THR A 42 55.75 26.51 5.41
N THR A 43 55.23 27.14 6.48
CA THR A 43 53.86 26.93 6.95
C THR A 43 52.85 27.58 6.01
N LEU A 44 52.19 26.78 5.15
CA LEU A 44 51.03 27.22 4.39
C LEU A 44 49.80 27.26 5.32
N LYS A 45 49.32 28.46 5.66
CA LYS A 45 48.06 28.64 6.40
C LYS A 45 46.88 28.35 5.47
N ILE A 46 46.35 27.13 5.52
CA ILE A 46 45.08 26.80 4.86
C ILE A 46 43.94 27.31 5.75
N THR A 47 43.32 28.43 5.36
CA THR A 47 42.08 28.88 5.99
C THR A 47 40.95 27.97 5.53
N VAL A 48 40.59 26.98 6.35
CA VAL A 48 39.38 26.18 6.13
C VAL A 48 38.18 27.03 6.52
N LYS A 49 37.39 27.45 5.51
CA LYS A 49 36.10 28.10 5.73
C LYS A 49 35.19 27.12 6.48
N PRO A 50 34.58 27.50 7.62
CA PRO A 50 33.68 26.61 8.33
C PRO A 50 32.50 26.25 7.40
N PRO A 51 32.06 24.98 7.38
CA PRO A 51 30.93 24.57 6.57
C PRO A 51 29.70 25.40 6.93
N PRO A 52 28.89 25.82 5.94
CA PRO A 52 27.69 26.60 6.21
C PRO A 52 26.79 25.83 7.18
N ALA A 53 26.38 26.49 8.26
CA ALA A 53 25.50 25.92 9.26
C ALA A 53 24.25 25.34 8.57
N THR A 54 24.04 24.03 8.73
CA THR A 54 22.83 23.38 8.24
C THR A 54 21.66 23.89 9.07
N ILE A 55 20.86 24.78 8.49
CA ILE A 55 19.59 25.21 9.10
C ILE A 55 18.66 23.99 9.07
N HIS A 56 18.53 23.30 10.20
CA HIS A 56 17.51 22.28 10.36
C HIS A 56 16.14 22.97 10.34
N GLN A 57 15.44 22.89 9.21
CA GLN A 57 14.04 23.30 9.13
C GLN A 57 13.23 22.48 10.12
N SER A 58 12.34 23.15 10.87
CA SER A 58 11.43 22.44 11.78
C SER A 58 10.51 21.52 10.97
N PRO A 59 10.29 20.27 11.42
CA PRO A 59 9.46 19.33 10.67
C PRO A 59 8.01 19.81 10.61
N VAL A 60 7.39 19.69 9.44
CA VAL A 60 5.96 20.01 9.23
C VAL A 60 5.12 18.80 9.62
N ILE A 61 4.15 18.99 10.53
CA ILE A 61 3.16 17.96 10.87
C ILE A 61 1.98 18.13 9.90
N ASN A 62 1.76 17.15 9.02
CA ASN A 62 0.69 17.16 8.04
C ASN A 62 -0.49 16.30 8.51
N LEU A 63 -1.61 16.94 8.85
CA LEU A 63 -2.86 16.29 9.26
C LEU A 63 -4.01 16.53 8.27
N ASP A 64 -3.70 17.02 7.07
CA ASP A 64 -4.69 17.37 6.05
C ASP A 64 -5.38 16.15 5.44
N ARG A 65 -4.75 14.99 5.52
CA ARG A 65 -5.19 13.74 4.91
C ARG A 65 -5.49 12.73 6.00
N GLY A 66 -6.62 12.03 5.87
CA GLY A 66 -6.92 10.85 6.67
C GLY A 66 -6.12 9.63 6.23
N ASP A 67 -4.79 9.76 6.08
CA ASP A 67 -3.91 8.64 5.74
C ASP A 67 -3.85 7.66 6.93
N PRO A 68 -4.26 6.39 6.77
CA PRO A 68 -4.49 5.48 7.89
C PRO A 68 -3.20 4.80 8.40
N SER A 69 -2.04 5.45 8.27
CA SER A 69 -0.73 4.91 8.67
C SER A 69 -0.65 4.52 10.16
N VAL A 70 -1.55 5.03 10.99
CA VAL A 70 -1.72 4.63 12.40
C VAL A 70 -1.87 3.11 12.61
N PHE A 71 -2.38 2.38 11.62
CA PHE A 71 -2.57 0.92 11.72
C PHE A 71 -1.33 0.10 11.32
N GLU A 72 -0.27 0.72 10.80
CA GLU A 72 0.94 0.02 10.35
C GLU A 72 1.56 -0.89 11.43
N PRO A 73 1.71 -0.47 12.70
CA PRO A 73 2.29 -1.33 13.73
C PRO A 73 1.48 -2.61 13.99
N TYR A 74 0.16 -2.54 13.89
CA TYR A 74 -0.72 -3.71 14.05
C TYR A 74 -0.45 -4.74 12.95
N TRP A 75 -0.37 -4.29 11.69
CA TRP A 75 -0.12 -5.20 10.56
C TRP A 75 1.29 -5.79 10.59
N LYS A 76 2.31 -5.00 10.97
CA LYS A 76 3.68 -5.50 11.18
C LYS A 76 3.73 -6.62 12.22
N LYS A 77 3.04 -6.44 13.36
CA LYS A 77 2.96 -7.46 14.42
C LYS A 77 2.29 -8.76 13.94
N ASN A 78 1.36 -8.67 13.01
CA ASN A 78 0.61 -9.82 12.49
C ASN A 78 1.14 -10.36 11.16
N GLY A 79 2.30 -9.89 10.68
CA GLY A 79 2.82 -10.14 9.33
C GLY A 79 2.76 -11.62 8.91
N GLY A 80 3.21 -12.55 9.76
CA GLY A 80 3.20 -13.98 9.42
C GLY A 80 1.82 -14.57 9.11
N LYS A 81 0.74 -14.03 9.68
CA LYS A 81 -0.65 -14.47 9.39
C LYS A 81 -1.27 -13.72 8.21
N CYS A 82 -0.69 -12.59 7.83
CA CYS A 82 -1.21 -11.70 6.79
C CYS A 82 -0.35 -11.71 5.52
N THR A 83 0.72 -12.51 5.47
CA THR A 83 1.52 -12.74 4.27
C THR A 83 0.68 -13.48 3.23
N ILE A 84 0.69 -12.95 2.00
CA ILE A 84 0.05 -13.57 0.84
C ILE A 84 1.17 -13.96 -0.14
N THR A 85 1.07 -15.16 -0.72
CA THR A 85 1.92 -15.60 -1.83
C THR A 85 1.05 -15.66 -3.08
N ILE A 86 1.46 -14.96 -4.13
CA ILE A 86 0.76 -14.95 -5.42
C ILE A 86 1.64 -15.66 -6.44
N SER A 87 1.19 -16.78 -6.99
CA SER A 87 1.92 -17.53 -8.01
C SER A 87 1.85 -16.81 -9.37
N GLY A 88 2.88 -16.96 -10.22
CA GLY A 88 2.96 -16.24 -11.50
C GLY A 88 1.86 -16.53 -12.52
N HIS A 89 1.04 -17.56 -12.29
CA HIS A 89 -0.10 -17.92 -13.15
C HIS A 89 -1.45 -17.59 -12.52
N GLU A 90 -1.48 -17.16 -11.27
CA GLU A 90 -2.72 -16.81 -10.58
C GLU A 90 -3.31 -15.52 -11.17
N SER A 91 -4.64 -15.46 -11.22
CA SER A 91 -5.40 -14.27 -11.66
C SER A 91 -5.06 -13.76 -13.09
N LEU A 92 -4.62 -14.64 -14.00
CA LEU A 92 -4.39 -14.26 -15.41
C LEU A 92 -5.69 -14.12 -16.23
N SER A 93 -6.77 -14.75 -15.81
CA SER A 93 -8.09 -14.62 -16.42
C SER A 93 -8.71 -13.26 -16.06
N TYR A 94 -9.44 -12.66 -16.99
CA TYR A 94 -10.29 -11.50 -16.67
C TYR A 94 -11.47 -11.87 -15.76
N PHE A 95 -11.92 -13.12 -15.81
CA PHE A 95 -13.09 -13.59 -15.07
C PHE A 95 -12.66 -14.35 -13.81
N SER A 96 -13.24 -13.97 -12.68
CA SER A 96 -13.14 -14.68 -11.40
C SER A 96 -14.31 -15.67 -11.27
N ASP A 97 -15.55 -15.20 -11.44
CA ASP A 97 -16.76 -16.02 -11.48
C ASP A 97 -17.72 -15.53 -12.59
N PRO A 98 -17.72 -16.16 -13.78
CA PRO A 98 -18.59 -15.78 -14.89
C PRO A 98 -20.10 -15.85 -14.58
N HIS A 99 -20.52 -16.52 -13.50
CA HIS A 99 -21.91 -16.68 -13.12
C HIS A 99 -22.40 -15.61 -12.12
N SER A 100 -21.48 -14.85 -11.53
CA SER A 100 -21.80 -13.77 -10.60
C SER A 100 -22.18 -12.48 -11.34
N VAL A 101 -23.08 -11.70 -10.73
CA VAL A 101 -23.38 -10.32 -11.18
C VAL A 101 -22.10 -9.47 -11.21
N CYS A 102 -21.22 -9.68 -10.23
CA CYS A 102 -19.91 -9.04 -10.16
C CYS A 102 -18.85 -10.08 -10.58
N TRP A 103 -18.78 -10.38 -11.87
CA TRP A 103 -17.96 -11.49 -12.41
C TRP A 103 -16.44 -11.36 -12.22
N TYR A 104 -15.97 -10.15 -11.92
CA TYR A 104 -14.58 -9.82 -11.62
C TYR A 104 -14.26 -9.82 -10.11
N MET A 105 -15.21 -10.25 -9.27
CA MET A 105 -14.99 -10.38 -7.83
C MET A 105 -14.49 -11.79 -7.52
N GLU A 106 -13.34 -11.88 -6.86
CA GLU A 106 -12.85 -13.15 -6.30
C GLU A 106 -13.83 -13.70 -5.24
N PRO A 107 -14.24 -14.98 -5.36
CA PRO A 107 -15.17 -15.60 -4.41
C PRO A 107 -14.69 -15.52 -2.95
N GLU A 108 -13.41 -15.72 -2.69
CA GLU A 108 -12.82 -15.67 -1.35
C GLU A 108 -12.94 -14.29 -0.73
N LEU A 109 -12.85 -13.22 -1.54
CA LEU A 109 -13.06 -11.86 -1.08
C LEU A 109 -14.54 -11.63 -0.73
N GLN A 110 -15.47 -12.14 -1.54
CA GLN A 110 -16.90 -12.04 -1.25
C GLN A 110 -17.24 -12.69 0.10
N ASP A 111 -16.71 -13.89 0.33
CA ASP A 111 -16.91 -14.63 1.58
C ASP A 111 -16.29 -13.89 2.77
N ALA A 112 -15.08 -13.35 2.62
CA ALA A 112 -14.44 -12.55 3.65
C ALA A 112 -15.26 -11.30 4.01
N ILE A 113 -15.78 -10.57 3.01
CA ILE A 113 -16.64 -9.39 3.23
C ILE A 113 -17.91 -9.79 4.00
N ARG A 114 -18.61 -10.83 3.55
CA ARG A 114 -19.84 -11.32 4.22
C ARG A 114 -19.54 -11.74 5.66
N ARG A 115 -18.44 -12.47 5.87
CA ARG A 115 -18.01 -12.94 7.19
C ARG A 115 -17.68 -11.80 8.15
N VAL A 116 -16.95 -10.78 7.70
CA VAL A 116 -16.61 -9.63 8.55
C VAL A 116 -17.89 -8.89 8.98
N HIS A 117 -18.81 -8.63 8.05
CA HIS A 117 -20.07 -7.98 8.39
C HIS A 117 -20.95 -8.81 9.34
N LEU A 118 -20.96 -10.14 9.19
CA LEU A 118 -21.66 -11.04 10.09
C LEU A 118 -21.07 -11.01 11.51
N ILE A 119 -19.74 -11.08 11.64
CA ILE A 119 -19.06 -11.12 12.94
C ILE A 119 -19.15 -9.77 13.66
N VAL A 120 -18.98 -8.67 12.94
CA VAL A 120 -19.03 -7.31 13.52
C VAL A 120 -20.48 -6.87 13.74
N GLY A 121 -21.42 -7.37 12.95
CA GLY A 121 -22.84 -7.03 13.05
C GLY A 121 -23.17 -5.61 12.58
N ASN A 122 -22.30 -4.98 11.78
CA ASN A 122 -22.46 -3.59 11.33
C ASN A 122 -23.28 -3.42 10.04
N ALA A 123 -23.51 -4.49 9.28
CA ALA A 123 -24.31 -4.44 8.06
C ALA A 123 -24.98 -5.79 7.77
N ARG A 124 -26.19 -5.75 7.18
CA ARG A 124 -26.88 -6.93 6.68
C ARG A 124 -26.41 -7.22 5.26
N THR A 125 -25.91 -8.44 5.02
CA THR A 125 -25.45 -8.88 3.68
C THR A 125 -26.39 -9.88 3.03
N GLU A 126 -27.35 -10.44 3.77
CA GLU A 126 -28.31 -11.41 3.26
C GLU A 126 -29.40 -10.75 2.42
N GLY A 127 -29.60 -11.27 1.20
CA GLY A 127 -30.50 -10.70 0.19
C GLY A 127 -29.87 -9.59 -0.66
N TYR A 128 -28.58 -9.30 -0.49
CA TYR A 128 -27.88 -8.25 -1.23
C TYR A 128 -26.76 -8.80 -2.12
N HIS A 129 -26.58 -8.18 -3.28
CA HIS A 129 -25.39 -8.36 -4.12
C HIS A 129 -24.21 -7.58 -3.54
N VAL A 130 -23.01 -8.16 -3.66
CA VAL A 130 -21.76 -7.48 -3.29
C VAL A 130 -21.05 -7.10 -4.59
N VAL A 131 -20.69 -5.82 -4.71
CA VAL A 131 -19.95 -5.27 -5.85
C VAL A 131 -18.67 -4.65 -5.32
N VAL A 132 -17.54 -4.97 -5.96
CA VAL A 132 -16.22 -4.44 -5.61
C VAL A 132 -15.80 -3.34 -6.58
N GLY A 133 -14.98 -2.41 -6.11
CA GLY A 133 -14.43 -1.33 -6.93
C GLY A 133 -13.16 -0.79 -6.31
N THR A 134 -12.34 -0.09 -7.10
CA THR A 134 -11.07 0.48 -6.64
C THR A 134 -11.31 1.68 -5.73
N GLY A 135 -11.59 1.38 -4.46
CA GLY A 135 -11.96 2.36 -3.47
C GLY A 135 -13.44 2.77 -3.52
N SER A 136 -13.93 3.27 -2.39
CA SER A 136 -15.32 3.72 -2.24
C SER A 136 -15.66 4.91 -3.14
N THR A 137 -14.68 5.73 -3.55
CA THR A 137 -14.88 6.85 -4.48
C THR A 137 -15.48 6.38 -5.81
N ILE A 138 -14.98 5.28 -6.38
CA ILE A 138 -15.51 4.74 -7.64
C ILE A 138 -16.87 4.10 -7.41
N LEU A 139 -17.05 3.36 -6.31
CA LEU A 139 -18.34 2.74 -5.98
C LEU A 139 -19.45 3.78 -5.79
N PHE A 140 -19.14 4.90 -5.14
CA PHE A 140 -20.08 6.00 -4.97
C PHE A 140 -20.48 6.62 -6.31
N GLN A 141 -19.52 6.84 -7.22
CA GLN A 141 -19.80 7.33 -8.58
C GLN A 141 -20.62 6.33 -9.39
N ALA A 142 -20.29 5.04 -9.31
CA ALA A 142 -21.03 3.98 -9.99
C ALA A 142 -22.48 3.89 -9.49
N ALA A 143 -22.69 4.04 -8.17
CA ALA A 143 -24.02 4.08 -7.58
C ALA A 143 -24.82 5.30 -8.07
N LEU A 144 -24.22 6.50 -8.09
CA LEU A 144 -24.87 7.69 -8.63
C LEU A 144 -25.25 7.51 -10.10
N TYR A 145 -24.36 6.95 -10.92
CA TYR A 145 -24.63 6.68 -12.31
C TYR A 145 -25.80 5.69 -12.47
N ALA A 146 -25.78 4.57 -11.77
CA ALA A 146 -26.83 3.54 -11.83
C ALA A 146 -28.20 4.06 -11.36
N LEU A 147 -28.23 4.93 -10.35
CA LEU A 147 -29.47 5.56 -9.89
C LEU A 147 -29.98 6.60 -10.90
N SER A 148 -29.08 7.38 -11.51
CA SER A 148 -29.45 8.40 -12.50
C SER A 148 -30.02 7.78 -13.79
N SER A 149 -29.49 6.64 -14.24
CA SER A 149 -29.94 5.97 -15.46
C SER A 149 -31.34 5.36 -15.32
N SER A 150 -31.74 4.98 -14.12
CA SER A 150 -33.11 4.53 -13.83
C SER A 150 -34.16 5.66 -13.93
N SER A 151 -33.74 6.92 -13.95
CA SER A 151 -34.62 8.09 -14.06
C SER A 151 -34.80 8.59 -15.51
N ALA A 152 -34.27 7.86 -16.50
CA ALA A 152 -34.20 8.26 -17.92
C ALA A 152 -35.55 8.44 -18.64
N VAL A 153 -36.69 8.26 -17.96
CA VAL A 153 -38.02 8.61 -18.50
C VAL A 153 -38.16 10.14 -18.66
N VAL A 154 -37.34 10.93 -17.95
CA VAL A 154 -37.32 12.40 -18.06
C VAL A 154 -35.88 12.89 -18.13
N ALA A 155 -35.51 13.61 -19.19
CA ALA A 155 -34.18 14.16 -19.46
C ALA A 155 -33.79 15.31 -18.50
N GLN A 156 -33.81 15.07 -17.20
CA GLN A 156 -33.43 16.04 -16.17
C GLN A 156 -32.27 15.49 -15.34
N PRO A 157 -31.25 16.31 -15.02
CA PRO A 157 -30.14 15.88 -14.17
C PRO A 157 -30.63 15.52 -12.77
N MET A 158 -30.16 14.39 -12.24
CA MET A 158 -30.46 13.96 -10.87
C MET A 158 -29.82 14.92 -9.87
N LYS A 159 -30.63 15.44 -8.94
CA LYS A 159 -30.13 16.27 -7.82
C LYS A 159 -29.46 15.37 -6.79
N VAL A 160 -28.17 15.61 -6.52
CA VAL A 160 -27.39 14.90 -5.49
C VAL A 160 -27.06 15.85 -4.35
N VAL A 161 -27.53 15.53 -3.15
CA VAL A 161 -27.41 16.37 -1.94
C VAL A 161 -26.94 15.54 -0.74
N CYS A 162 -26.32 16.19 0.23
CA CYS A 162 -25.92 15.59 1.51
C CYS A 162 -26.12 16.62 2.64
N ALA A 163 -26.44 16.14 3.85
CA ALA A 163 -26.55 16.99 5.02
C ALA A 163 -25.18 17.56 5.42
N ALA A 164 -25.12 18.84 5.77
CA ALA A 164 -23.90 19.48 6.25
C ALA A 164 -23.66 19.16 7.75
N PRO A 165 -22.39 19.02 8.19
CA PRO A 165 -21.16 19.01 7.40
C PRO A 165 -20.99 17.71 6.61
N TYR A 166 -20.49 17.80 5.38
CA TYR A 166 -20.34 16.66 4.47
C TYR A 166 -18.88 16.35 4.14
N TYR A 167 -18.63 15.14 3.62
CA TYR A 167 -17.30 14.70 3.21
C TYR A 167 -16.81 15.52 1.99
N SER A 168 -15.75 16.29 2.18
CA SER A 168 -15.12 17.04 1.09
C SER A 168 -14.11 16.17 0.35
N VAL A 169 -14.35 15.90 -0.93
CA VAL A 169 -13.36 15.25 -1.79
C VAL A 169 -12.46 16.33 -2.39
N ARG A 170 -11.20 16.38 -1.96
CA ARG A 170 -10.22 17.39 -2.43
C ARG A 170 -9.68 17.02 -3.81
N ASN A 171 -10.47 17.26 -4.86
CA ASN A 171 -10.01 17.19 -6.24
C ASN A 171 -10.30 18.50 -6.97
N SER A 172 -9.27 19.12 -7.55
CA SER A 172 -9.36 20.40 -8.26
C SER A 172 -10.20 20.36 -9.55
N ASN A 173 -10.70 19.18 -9.97
CA ASN A 173 -11.44 18.99 -11.22
C ASN A 173 -12.53 17.88 -11.13
N THR A 174 -13.01 17.53 -9.93
CA THR A 174 -14.09 16.53 -9.79
C THR A 174 -15.27 17.15 -9.06
N VAL A 175 -16.43 17.09 -9.73
CA VAL A 175 -17.75 17.55 -9.31
C VAL A 175 -17.92 17.46 -7.81
N GLN A 176 -18.24 18.59 -7.17
CA GLN A 176 -18.62 18.61 -5.76
C GLN A 176 -19.91 17.78 -5.61
N PHE A 177 -19.75 16.53 -5.18
CA PHE A 177 -20.82 15.53 -5.16
C PHE A 177 -21.97 15.87 -4.19
N CYS A 178 -21.80 16.90 -3.36
CA CYS A 178 -22.80 17.37 -2.42
C CYS A 178 -22.95 18.89 -2.62
N TYR A 179 -24.01 19.29 -3.34
CA TYR A 179 -24.42 20.69 -3.35
C TYR A 179 -25.17 20.98 -2.05
N CYS A 180 -24.63 21.87 -1.22
CA CYS A 180 -25.38 22.51 -0.15
C CYS A 180 -26.09 23.72 -0.79
N PRO A 181 -27.43 23.76 -0.88
CA PRO A 181 -28.10 25.01 -1.22
C PRO A 181 -27.82 25.98 -0.08
N SER A 182 -26.92 26.93 -0.31
CA SER A 182 -26.80 28.10 0.54
C SER A 182 -28.13 28.84 0.46
N SER A 183 -28.87 28.84 1.58
CA SER A 183 -30.18 29.47 1.85
C SER A 183 -31.37 28.48 1.82
N PHE A 184 -31.63 27.83 2.95
CA PHE A 184 -33.02 27.69 3.40
C PHE A 184 -33.46 29.08 3.88
N ASP A 185 -34.08 29.86 3.01
CA ASP A 185 -34.98 30.89 3.50
C ASP A 185 -36.20 30.17 4.07
N LEU A 186 -36.34 30.24 5.39
CA LEU A 186 -37.60 29.96 6.07
C LEU A 186 -38.66 30.90 5.49
N VAL A 187 -39.62 30.33 4.78
CA VAL A 187 -40.94 30.92 4.60
C VAL A 187 -41.96 29.92 5.14
#